data_AF-A0A109XYL4-F1
#
_entry.id   AF-A0A109XYL4-F1
#
_cell.length_a   1.000
_cell.length_b   1.000
_cell.length_c   1.000
_cell.angle_alpha   90.00
_cell.angle_beta   90.00
_cell.angle_gamma   90.00
#
_symmetry.space_group_name_H-M   'P 1'
#
loop_
_entity.id
_entity.type
_entity.pdbx_description
1 polymer ?
#
loop_
_entity_poly.entity_id
_entity_poly.type
_entity_poly.pdbx_seq_one_letter_code
_entity_poly.pdbx_strand_id
1 'polypeptide(L)'
;MPPVNAPYRPEGLLARPLYARIDASAVAHNLARLRAALPRAHTPGASAPRLWATVKADAYGHGLARVLPALRGADGLAVLHLDEARACRRLGWDGPVLVYGGLYSQADTLLLDTPGLHLVITNAAQLDWLAQSPAAERPSVWLRFAGDIHHTGFNADDYRAAFVHAGSLAARGLIGEVGHLNHYARADETDGVDDADARFREVIRDLPGPVSTSNSAAMLGHAARAAATQWVRPGLALYGASPFAHRSAAQLDLRPAMSLHSQVVGIQRVPAGAGVGYSGAFLAPTAMDVGIVTCGYADGYPRHAPTGTPVVVAGIRTRLLGRVSMDMMAVDLGPVPHAAIGSPVTLWGADGLPVEEVAVAAGTIAAQLLTGLSARVPVALAGAGAAR
;
A
#
# COMPACT_ATOMS: atom_id res chain seq x y z
N MET A 1 -17.61 -20.80 13.29
CA MET A 1 -16.14 -20.98 13.15
C MET A 1 -15.48 -19.62 13.27
N PRO A 2 -14.41 -19.44 14.06
CA PRO A 2 -13.64 -18.20 14.02
C PRO A 2 -13.07 -17.99 12.60
N PRO A 3 -12.95 -16.74 12.11
CA PRO A 3 -12.42 -16.50 10.77
C PRO A 3 -10.99 -17.00 10.68
N VAL A 4 -10.63 -17.59 9.54
CA VAL A 4 -9.29 -18.13 9.22
C VAL A 4 -8.18 -17.09 9.38
N ASN A 5 -8.53 -15.81 9.50
CA ASN A 5 -7.65 -14.65 9.67
C ASN A 5 -7.88 -13.85 10.96
N ALA A 6 -8.40 -14.46 12.03
CA ALA A 6 -8.43 -13.81 13.34
C ALA A 6 -6.98 -13.48 13.78
N PRO A 7 -6.73 -12.30 14.39
CA PRO A 7 -5.39 -11.93 14.82
C PRO A 7 -4.85 -12.94 15.83
N TYR A 8 -3.73 -13.59 15.51
CA TYR A 8 -2.99 -14.40 16.47
C TYR A 8 -2.46 -13.45 17.55
N ARG A 9 -3.06 -13.50 18.74
CA ARG A 9 -2.63 -12.73 19.92
C ARG A 9 -1.96 -13.70 20.89
N PRO A 10 -0.65 -13.98 20.74
CA PRO A 10 0.05 -14.73 21.77
C PRO A 10 0.04 -13.87 23.05
N GLU A 11 -0.60 -14.37 24.10
CA GLU A 11 -0.42 -13.83 25.45
C GLU A 11 0.90 -14.37 26.00
N GLY A 12 1.87 -13.49 26.32
CA GLY A 12 3.18 -13.87 26.92
C GLY A 12 4.42 -13.39 26.15
N LEU A 13 5.61 -13.82 26.59
CA LEU A 13 6.89 -13.59 25.90
C LEU A 13 6.83 -14.16 24.48
N LEU A 14 7.23 -13.35 23.48
CA LEU A 14 7.21 -13.73 22.07
C LEU A 14 8.07 -14.98 21.84
N ALA A 15 7.42 -16.14 21.71
CA ALA A 15 8.11 -17.43 21.53
C ALA A 15 8.84 -17.57 20.18
N ARG A 16 8.55 -16.70 19.20
CA ARG A 16 9.21 -16.66 17.89
C ARG A 16 9.92 -15.30 17.73
N PRO A 17 11.20 -15.27 17.28
CA PRO A 17 11.96 -14.02 17.12
C PRO A 17 11.55 -13.21 15.87
N LEU A 18 10.57 -13.70 15.10
CA LEU A 18 9.97 -13.01 13.95
C LEU A 18 9.04 -11.89 14.41
N TYR A 19 9.22 -10.68 13.91
CA TYR A 19 8.28 -9.56 14.11
C TYR A 19 8.41 -8.51 13.00
N ALA A 20 7.33 -7.77 12.77
CA ALA A 20 7.35 -6.56 11.96
C ALA A 20 7.46 -5.33 12.87
N ARG A 21 8.39 -4.43 12.56
CA ARG A 21 8.50 -3.11 13.21
C ARG A 21 7.84 -2.07 12.33
N ILE A 22 6.88 -1.32 12.89
CA ILE A 22 6.18 -0.23 12.21
C ILE A 22 6.60 1.11 12.79
N ASP A 23 7.12 2.00 11.94
CA ASP A 23 7.53 3.35 12.29
C ASP A 23 6.51 4.38 11.78
N ALA A 24 5.65 4.85 12.68
CA ALA A 24 4.69 5.91 12.36
C ALA A 24 5.39 7.26 12.06
N SER A 25 6.58 7.51 12.62
CA SER A 25 7.32 8.75 12.33
C SER A 25 7.84 8.77 10.89
N ALA A 26 8.17 7.61 10.33
CA ALA A 26 8.50 7.46 8.91
C ALA A 26 7.28 7.80 8.03
N VAL A 27 6.08 7.35 8.39
CA VAL A 27 4.84 7.72 7.69
C VAL A 27 4.59 9.23 7.73
N ALA A 28 4.78 9.88 8.88
CA ALA A 28 4.64 11.33 9.02
C ALA A 28 5.67 12.09 8.15
N HIS A 29 6.92 11.64 8.16
CA HIS A 29 7.98 12.18 7.29
C HIS A 29 7.58 12.04 5.82
N ASN A 30 7.19 10.84 5.38
CA ASN A 30 6.82 10.58 3.99
C ASN A 30 5.63 11.43 3.54
N LEU A 31 4.61 11.59 4.40
CA LEU A 31 3.48 12.48 4.14
C LEU A 31 3.93 13.93 3.93
N ALA A 32 4.82 14.44 4.79
CA ALA A 32 5.37 15.79 4.66
C ALA A 32 6.21 15.94 3.37
N ARG A 33 7.03 14.94 3.03
CA ARG A 33 7.82 14.91 1.79
C ARG A 33 6.96 14.89 0.55
N LEU A 34 5.92 14.07 0.53
CA LEU A 34 4.94 14.01 -0.55
C LEU A 34 4.26 15.38 -0.72
N ARG A 35 3.81 15.99 0.37
CA ARG A 35 3.21 17.33 0.33
C ARG A 35 4.16 18.39 -0.20
N ALA A 36 5.43 18.34 0.19
CA ALA A 36 6.47 19.25 -0.32
C ALA A 36 6.82 19.02 -1.80
N ALA A 37 6.63 17.80 -2.31
CA ALA A 37 6.86 17.47 -3.72
C ALA A 37 5.74 17.96 -4.65
N LEU A 38 4.56 18.32 -4.13
CA LEU A 38 3.50 18.91 -4.94
C LEU A 38 3.89 20.34 -5.34
N PRO A 39 3.95 20.65 -6.65
CA PRO A 39 4.21 22.00 -7.11
C PRO A 39 3.14 22.95 -6.57
N ARG A 40 3.56 24.15 -6.16
CA ARG A 40 2.59 25.26 -6.03
C ARG A 40 1.97 25.49 -7.40
N ALA A 41 0.66 25.71 -7.45
CA ALA A 41 -0.02 25.84 -8.73
C ALA A 41 0.61 26.97 -9.55
N HIS A 42 0.83 26.70 -10.85
CA HIS A 42 1.44 27.66 -11.78
C HIS A 42 0.50 28.82 -12.14
N THR A 43 -0.78 28.70 -11.77
CA THR A 43 -1.81 29.72 -12.00
C THR A 43 -1.99 30.57 -10.74
N PRO A 44 -1.89 31.91 -10.83
CA PRO A 44 -2.24 32.79 -9.73
C PRO A 44 -3.65 32.49 -9.20
N GLY A 45 -3.76 32.22 -7.89
CA GLY A 45 -5.03 31.91 -7.23
C GLY A 45 -5.39 30.42 -7.13
N ALA A 46 -4.66 29.52 -7.80
CA ALA A 46 -4.88 28.07 -7.63
C ALA A 46 -4.13 27.56 -6.39
N SER A 47 -4.81 26.75 -5.57
CA SER A 47 -4.20 26.07 -4.43
C SER A 47 -3.47 24.81 -4.87
N ALA A 48 -2.46 24.37 -4.10
CA ALA A 48 -1.89 23.05 -4.29
C ALA A 48 -2.96 21.95 -4.16
N PRO A 49 -2.80 20.80 -4.83
CA PRO A 49 -3.74 19.69 -4.71
C PRO A 49 -3.85 19.20 -3.26
N ARG A 50 -5.06 18.83 -2.84
CA ARG A 50 -5.32 18.14 -1.58
C ARG A 50 -4.90 16.67 -1.67
N LEU A 51 -4.60 16.04 -0.54
CA LEU A 51 -4.05 14.68 -0.49
C LEU A 51 -4.98 13.70 0.23
N TRP A 52 -5.42 12.67 -0.50
CA TRP A 52 -6.03 11.47 0.05
C TRP A 52 -4.95 10.47 0.47
N ALA A 53 -4.70 10.32 1.77
CA ALA A 53 -3.77 9.31 2.26
C ALA A 53 -4.42 7.93 2.10
N THR A 54 -3.90 7.12 1.18
CA THR A 54 -4.51 5.82 0.87
C THR A 54 -4.13 4.80 1.94
N VAL A 55 -5.14 4.32 2.68
CA VAL A 55 -5.02 3.43 3.84
C VAL A 55 -5.81 2.12 3.70
N LYS A 56 -6.27 1.78 2.49
CA LYS A 56 -6.88 0.47 2.20
C LYS A 56 -5.94 -0.69 2.58
N ALA A 57 -6.52 -1.87 2.82
CA ALA A 57 -5.79 -3.07 3.23
C ALA A 57 -4.97 -2.82 4.52
N ASP A 58 -5.65 -2.27 5.53
CA ASP A 58 -5.10 -1.93 6.85
C ASP A 58 -3.82 -1.08 6.78
N ALA A 59 -3.89 0.02 6.02
CA ALA A 59 -2.76 0.89 5.71
C ALA A 59 -1.58 0.16 5.06
N TYR A 60 -1.85 -0.59 3.98
CA TYR A 60 -0.85 -1.40 3.28
C TYR A 60 -0.11 -2.37 4.22
N GLY A 61 -0.84 -2.99 5.15
CA GLY A 61 -0.31 -3.90 6.18
C GLY A 61 0.39 -3.23 7.37
N HIS A 62 0.44 -1.90 7.44
CA HIS A 62 1.10 -1.19 8.56
C HIS A 62 0.20 -1.09 9.80
N GLY A 63 -1.11 -1.33 9.65
CA GLY A 63 -2.10 -1.15 10.71
C GLY A 63 -2.60 0.28 10.76
N LEU A 64 -3.83 0.52 10.31
CA LEU A 64 -4.43 1.85 10.32
C LEU A 64 -4.40 2.47 11.71
N ALA A 65 -4.76 1.72 12.76
CA ALA A 65 -4.72 2.20 14.14
C ALA A 65 -3.32 2.65 14.60
N ARG A 66 -2.27 2.00 14.07
CA ARG A 66 -0.86 2.30 14.40
C ARG A 66 -0.38 3.59 13.74
N VAL A 67 -0.78 3.82 12.49
CA VAL A 67 -0.26 4.93 11.67
C VAL A 67 -1.18 6.14 11.60
N LEU A 68 -2.45 6.02 12.01
CA LEU A 68 -3.43 7.12 11.92
C LEU A 68 -2.96 8.43 12.58
N PRO A 69 -2.30 8.44 13.76
CA PRO A 69 -1.78 9.69 14.34
C PRO A 69 -0.79 10.42 13.41
N ALA A 70 0.04 9.67 12.68
CA ALA A 70 1.00 10.21 11.71
C ALA A 70 0.35 10.74 10.42
N LEU A 71 -0.91 10.36 10.16
CA LEU A 71 -1.67 10.77 8.98
C LEU A 71 -2.55 12.01 9.23
N ARG A 72 -2.51 12.62 10.42
CA ARG A 72 -3.31 13.80 10.76
C ARG A 72 -3.02 15.03 9.88
N GLY A 73 -1.85 15.07 9.24
CA GLY A 73 -1.53 16.09 8.25
C GLY A 73 -2.12 15.84 6.85
N ALA A 74 -2.89 14.77 6.62
CA ALA A 74 -3.57 14.50 5.35
C ALA A 74 -4.87 15.30 5.22
N ASP A 75 -5.33 15.57 4.00
CA ASP A 75 -6.57 16.30 3.76
C ASP A 75 -7.82 15.41 3.81
N GLY A 76 -7.59 14.09 3.74
CA GLY A 76 -8.59 13.03 3.66
C GLY A 76 -7.92 11.67 3.71
N LEU A 77 -8.66 10.62 4.06
CA LEU A 77 -8.21 9.23 3.94
C LEU A 77 -8.88 8.56 2.74
N ALA A 78 -8.20 7.61 2.09
CA ALA A 78 -8.81 6.78 1.06
C ALA A 78 -8.75 5.29 1.41
N VAL A 79 -9.92 4.66 1.46
CA VAL A 79 -10.16 3.25 1.79
C VAL A 79 -10.81 2.53 0.62
N LEU A 80 -10.93 1.21 0.69
CA LEU A 80 -11.61 0.42 -0.33
C LEU A 80 -13.10 0.24 -0.01
N HIS A 81 -13.45 -0.04 1.25
CA HIS A 81 -14.81 -0.40 1.66
C HIS A 81 -15.43 0.58 2.67
N LEU A 82 -16.78 0.63 2.73
CA LEU A 82 -17.51 1.45 3.70
C LEU A 82 -17.18 1.08 5.16
N ASP A 83 -16.93 -0.20 5.45
CA ASP A 83 -16.56 -0.64 6.80
C ASP A 83 -15.17 -0.15 7.23
N GLU A 84 -14.25 0.01 6.29
CA GLU A 84 -12.96 0.66 6.54
C GLU A 84 -13.17 2.17 6.82
N ALA A 85 -14.11 2.84 6.14
CA ALA A 85 -14.43 4.23 6.43
C ALA A 85 -15.00 4.41 7.85
N ARG A 86 -15.88 3.51 8.28
CA ARG A 86 -16.34 3.46 9.68
C ARG A 86 -15.21 3.15 10.65
N ALA A 87 -14.27 2.28 10.27
CA ALA A 87 -13.09 2.02 11.09
C ALA A 87 -12.25 3.28 11.28
N CYS A 88 -12.07 4.10 10.24
CA CYS A 88 -11.41 5.41 10.37
C CYS A 88 -12.11 6.28 11.42
N ARG A 89 -13.45 6.37 11.40
CA ARG A 89 -14.23 7.14 12.39
C ARG A 89 -14.06 6.61 13.80
N ARG A 90 -14.15 5.29 14.01
CA ARG A 90 -13.93 4.66 15.33
C ARG A 90 -12.52 4.92 15.89
N LEU A 91 -11.54 5.07 15.01
CA LEU A 91 -10.16 5.43 15.37
C LEU A 91 -9.96 6.95 15.53
N GLY A 92 -11.04 7.74 15.43
CA GLY A 92 -11.07 9.18 15.68
C GLY A 92 -10.67 10.05 14.49
N TRP A 93 -10.68 9.53 13.26
CA TRP A 93 -10.53 10.37 12.07
C TRP A 93 -11.83 11.15 11.85
N ASP A 94 -11.75 12.49 11.75
CA ASP A 94 -12.93 13.35 11.54
C ASP A 94 -12.98 13.99 10.13
N GLY A 95 -11.86 13.93 9.39
CA GLY A 95 -11.77 14.46 8.03
C GLY A 95 -12.54 13.60 7.00
N PRO A 96 -12.61 14.01 5.73
CA PRO A 96 -13.35 13.25 4.73
C PRO A 96 -12.71 11.89 4.44
N VAL A 97 -13.51 10.95 3.90
CA VAL A 97 -13.05 9.61 3.53
C VAL A 97 -13.52 9.25 2.12
N LEU A 98 -12.57 8.97 1.23
CA LEU A 98 -12.81 8.44 -0.11
C LEU A 98 -12.90 6.91 -0.07
N VAL A 99 -13.94 6.34 -0.67
CA VAL A 99 -14.17 4.89 -0.75
C VAL A 99 -14.05 4.44 -2.21
N TYR A 100 -12.94 3.79 -2.54
CA TYR A 100 -12.63 3.35 -3.91
C TYR A 100 -13.63 2.35 -4.48
N GLY A 101 -14.21 1.50 -3.63
CA GLY A 101 -15.20 0.49 -4.04
C GLY A 101 -16.58 1.08 -4.34
N GLY A 102 -16.86 2.30 -3.88
CA GLY A 102 -18.20 2.88 -3.95
C GLY A 102 -19.21 1.97 -3.23
N LEU A 103 -20.21 1.51 -4.00
CA LEU A 103 -21.25 0.57 -3.56
C LEU A 103 -21.17 -0.72 -4.37
N TYR A 104 -21.29 -1.88 -3.74
CA TYR A 104 -21.34 -3.18 -4.42
C TYR A 104 -22.77 -3.70 -4.61
N SER A 105 -23.72 -3.17 -3.84
CA SER A 105 -25.14 -3.52 -3.93
C SER A 105 -26.02 -2.34 -3.54
N GLN A 106 -27.33 -2.42 -3.85
CA GLN A 106 -28.29 -1.45 -3.34
C GLN A 106 -28.34 -1.42 -1.81
N ALA A 107 -28.12 -2.57 -1.13
CA ALA A 107 -28.14 -2.65 0.32
C ALA A 107 -27.02 -1.83 0.99
N ASP A 108 -25.90 -1.61 0.29
CA ASP A 108 -24.78 -0.79 0.78
C ASP A 108 -25.20 0.68 1.02
N THR A 109 -26.29 1.14 0.40
CA THR A 109 -26.85 2.48 0.66
C THR A 109 -27.33 2.65 2.10
N LEU A 110 -27.74 1.56 2.76
CA LEU A 110 -28.09 1.55 4.18
C LEU A 110 -26.86 1.81 5.07
N LEU A 111 -25.66 1.62 4.52
CA LEU A 111 -24.42 1.78 5.24
C LEU A 111 -23.83 3.21 5.14
N LEU A 112 -24.52 4.12 4.46
CA LEU A 112 -24.14 5.54 4.33
C LEU A 112 -24.52 6.32 5.59
N ASP A 113 -23.86 6.00 6.70
CA ASP A 113 -24.06 6.59 8.03
C ASP A 113 -22.84 7.39 8.51
N THR A 114 -21.81 7.49 7.66
CA THR A 114 -20.55 8.15 7.96
C THR A 114 -20.54 9.54 7.32
N PRO A 115 -20.39 10.63 8.10
CA PRO A 115 -20.27 11.97 7.53
C PRO A 115 -19.05 12.13 6.65
N GLY A 116 -19.11 13.00 5.64
CA GLY A 116 -17.96 13.35 4.81
C GLY A 116 -17.44 12.22 3.91
N LEU A 117 -18.32 11.30 3.52
CA LEU A 117 -18.00 10.25 2.54
C LEU A 117 -17.86 10.83 1.13
N HIS A 118 -16.86 10.32 0.42
CA HIS A 118 -16.69 10.45 -1.02
C HIS A 118 -16.72 9.05 -1.63
N LEU A 119 -17.63 8.78 -2.56
CA LEU A 119 -17.77 7.46 -3.20
C LEU A 119 -17.23 7.48 -4.61
N VAL A 120 -16.38 6.51 -4.96
CA VAL A 120 -15.97 6.31 -6.35
C VAL A 120 -17.05 5.51 -7.08
N ILE A 121 -17.63 6.11 -8.12
CA ILE A 121 -18.71 5.54 -8.91
C ILE A 121 -18.15 5.03 -10.22
N THR A 122 -18.37 3.76 -10.52
CA THR A 122 -17.78 3.04 -11.64
C THR A 122 -18.80 2.56 -12.67
N ASN A 123 -20.10 2.62 -12.36
CA ASN A 123 -21.18 2.25 -13.27
C ASN A 123 -22.50 2.96 -12.90
N ALA A 124 -23.47 2.96 -13.82
CA ALA A 124 -24.74 3.68 -13.67
C ALA A 124 -25.63 3.13 -12.53
N ALA A 125 -25.60 1.81 -12.27
CA ALA A 125 -26.44 1.19 -11.25
C ALA A 125 -26.13 1.75 -9.85
N GLN A 126 -24.88 2.11 -9.57
CA GLN A 126 -24.52 2.77 -8.31
C GLN A 126 -25.17 4.15 -8.15
N LEU A 127 -25.38 4.90 -9.24
CA LEU A 127 -26.14 6.16 -9.21
C LEU A 127 -27.63 5.88 -8.97
N ASP A 128 -28.19 4.86 -9.61
CA ASP A 128 -29.59 4.45 -9.40
C ASP A 128 -29.86 4.02 -7.96
N TRP A 129 -28.89 3.34 -7.33
CA TRP A 129 -28.97 2.97 -5.93
C TRP A 129 -28.92 4.20 -5.02
N LEU A 130 -28.03 5.15 -5.28
CA LEU A 130 -27.98 6.42 -4.54
C LEU A 130 -29.27 7.22 -4.68
N ALA A 131 -29.90 7.20 -5.86
CA ALA A 131 -31.18 7.86 -6.10
C ALA A 131 -32.34 7.33 -5.24
N GLN A 132 -32.21 6.08 -4.78
CA GLN A 132 -33.19 5.36 -3.96
C GLN A 132 -32.74 5.23 -2.48
N SER A 133 -31.58 5.78 -2.13
CA SER A 133 -31.01 5.64 -0.79
C SER A 133 -31.89 6.31 0.26
N PRO A 134 -32.27 5.60 1.34
CA PRO A 134 -32.99 6.21 2.45
C PRO A 134 -32.06 6.89 3.46
N ALA A 135 -30.74 6.81 3.28
CA ALA A 135 -29.77 7.36 4.21
C ALA A 135 -29.97 8.87 4.38
N ALA A 136 -29.52 9.43 5.51
CA ALA A 136 -29.51 10.88 5.74
C ALA A 136 -28.24 11.53 5.17
N GLU A 137 -27.13 10.81 5.15
CA GLU A 137 -25.87 11.31 4.61
C GLU A 137 -25.93 11.46 3.08
N ARG A 138 -25.23 12.48 2.60
CA ARG A 138 -25.19 12.86 1.18
C ARG A 138 -23.74 12.81 0.71
N PRO A 139 -23.24 11.61 0.34
CA PRO A 139 -21.84 11.48 -0.05
C PRO A 139 -21.57 12.31 -1.29
N SER A 140 -20.37 12.89 -1.37
CA SER A 140 -19.87 13.37 -2.66
C SER A 140 -19.51 12.17 -3.53
N VAL A 141 -19.55 12.31 -4.86
CA VAL A 141 -19.28 11.22 -5.79
C VAL A 141 -18.14 11.56 -6.72
N TRP A 142 -17.35 10.55 -7.07
CA TRP A 142 -16.25 10.66 -8.02
C TRP A 142 -16.49 9.70 -9.17
N LEU A 143 -16.88 10.22 -10.33
CA LEU A 143 -17.09 9.40 -11.52
C LEU A 143 -15.74 8.92 -12.06
N ARG A 144 -15.54 7.61 -11.99
CA ARG A 144 -14.31 6.97 -12.47
C ARG A 144 -14.38 6.74 -13.97
N PHE A 145 -13.41 7.30 -14.68
CA PHE A 145 -13.16 6.94 -16.07
C PHE A 145 -12.43 5.59 -16.11
N ALA A 146 -12.82 4.72 -17.04
CA ALA A 146 -12.17 3.42 -17.23
C ALA A 146 -10.68 3.57 -17.56
N GLY A 147 -10.30 4.69 -18.22
CA GLY A 147 -8.91 5.05 -18.47
C GLY A 147 -8.21 4.09 -19.44
N ASP A 148 -6.88 4.17 -19.42
CA ASP A 148 -5.94 3.26 -20.08
C ASP A 148 -5.82 1.91 -19.37
N ILE A 149 -6.14 1.86 -18.07
CA ILE A 149 -6.10 0.64 -17.27
C ILE A 149 -7.30 -0.30 -17.56
N HIS A 150 -8.42 0.22 -18.06
CA HIS A 150 -9.62 -0.54 -18.43
C HIS A 150 -10.18 -1.50 -17.36
N HIS A 151 -9.89 -1.24 -16.08
CA HIS A 151 -10.24 -2.13 -14.97
C HIS A 151 -11.68 -1.93 -14.47
N THR A 152 -12.04 -0.68 -14.13
CA THR A 152 -13.38 -0.29 -13.66
C THR A 152 -13.64 1.16 -14.04
N GLY A 153 -14.89 1.53 -14.30
CA GLY A 153 -15.28 2.91 -14.63
C GLY A 153 -16.10 2.98 -15.91
N PHE A 154 -16.58 4.18 -16.21
CA PHE A 154 -17.29 4.48 -17.43
C PHE A 154 -16.32 4.60 -18.60
N ASN A 155 -16.70 4.07 -19.77
CA ASN A 155 -16.00 4.39 -21.03
C ASN A 155 -16.30 5.85 -21.45
N ALA A 156 -15.69 6.30 -22.54
CA ALA A 156 -15.84 7.68 -23.01
C ALA A 156 -17.27 8.04 -23.42
N ASP A 157 -17.98 7.09 -24.06
CA ASP A 157 -19.31 7.30 -24.62
C ASP A 157 -20.37 7.43 -23.51
N ASP A 158 -20.22 6.65 -22.43
CA ASP A 158 -21.15 6.63 -21.29
C ASP A 158 -20.87 7.73 -20.26
N TYR A 159 -19.66 8.32 -20.26
CA TYR A 159 -19.20 9.20 -19.18
C TYR A 159 -20.08 10.45 -19.01
N ARG A 160 -20.42 11.10 -20.13
CA ARG A 160 -21.24 12.33 -20.10
C ARG A 160 -22.65 12.05 -19.58
N ALA A 161 -23.26 10.93 -19.99
CA ALA A 161 -24.58 10.53 -19.50
C ALA A 161 -24.54 10.25 -17.98
N ALA A 162 -23.50 9.57 -17.50
CA ALA A 162 -23.30 9.34 -16.07
C ALA A 162 -23.11 10.65 -15.29
N PHE A 163 -22.37 11.62 -15.84
CA PHE A 163 -22.20 12.94 -15.25
C PHE A 163 -23.51 13.72 -15.15
N VAL A 164 -24.32 13.73 -16.21
CA VAL A 164 -25.64 14.36 -16.21
C VAL A 164 -26.55 13.70 -15.17
N HIS A 165 -26.53 12.38 -15.07
CA HIS A 165 -27.31 11.66 -14.07
C HIS A 165 -26.87 12.02 -12.63
N ALA A 166 -25.56 11.98 -12.34
CA ALA A 166 -25.03 12.41 -11.05
C ALA A 166 -25.40 13.87 -10.74
N GLY A 167 -25.30 14.77 -11.71
CA GLY A 167 -25.71 16.17 -11.57
C GLY A 167 -27.19 16.34 -11.20
N SER A 168 -28.07 15.53 -11.78
CA SER A 168 -29.50 15.49 -11.41
C SER A 168 -29.71 15.06 -9.95
N LEU A 169 -28.95 14.06 -9.48
CA LEU A 169 -29.00 13.64 -8.07
C LEU A 169 -28.49 14.73 -7.12
N ALA A 170 -27.41 15.43 -7.49
CA ALA A 170 -26.88 16.55 -6.72
C ALA A 170 -27.87 17.71 -6.64
N ALA A 171 -28.54 18.07 -7.76
CA ALA A 171 -29.57 19.11 -7.79
C ALA A 171 -30.79 18.77 -6.92
N ARG A 172 -31.10 17.47 -6.75
CA ARG A 172 -32.14 16.97 -5.84
C ARG A 172 -31.68 16.85 -4.38
N GLY A 173 -30.41 17.16 -4.09
CA GLY A 173 -29.83 17.03 -2.76
C GLY A 173 -29.72 15.58 -2.28
N LEU A 174 -29.55 14.61 -3.19
CA LEU A 174 -29.37 13.18 -2.88
C LEU A 174 -27.89 12.77 -2.76
N ILE A 175 -27.00 13.57 -3.33
CA ILE A 175 -25.55 13.46 -3.20
C ILE A 175 -24.95 14.86 -3.05
N GLY A 176 -23.67 14.92 -2.67
CA GLY A 176 -22.87 16.15 -2.60
C GLY A 176 -22.25 16.52 -3.94
N GLU A 177 -20.98 16.94 -3.90
CA GLU A 177 -20.21 17.35 -5.09
C GLU A 177 -19.97 16.17 -6.04
N VAL A 178 -19.96 16.45 -7.35
CA VAL A 178 -19.59 15.49 -8.40
C VAL A 178 -18.19 15.81 -8.91
N GLY A 179 -17.26 14.88 -8.74
CA GLY A 179 -15.88 14.96 -9.20
C GLY A 179 -15.52 13.93 -10.26
N HIS A 180 -14.34 14.10 -10.83
CA HIS A 180 -13.79 13.27 -11.91
C HIS A 180 -12.57 12.52 -11.42
N LEU A 181 -12.54 11.19 -11.62
CA LEU A 181 -11.45 10.34 -11.20
C LEU A 181 -10.88 9.52 -12.37
N ASN A 182 -9.56 9.57 -12.54
CA ASN A 182 -8.82 8.65 -13.40
C ASN A 182 -7.71 7.95 -12.60
N HIS A 183 -7.23 6.81 -13.08
CA HIS A 183 -6.07 6.11 -12.54
C HIS A 183 -5.20 5.61 -13.70
N TYR A 184 -4.02 6.20 -13.85
CA TYR A 184 -3.09 5.85 -14.92
C TYR A 184 -2.51 4.45 -14.74
N ALA A 185 -2.36 3.70 -15.84
CA ALA A 185 -1.81 2.35 -15.83
C ALA A 185 -0.27 2.33 -15.74
N ARG A 186 0.40 3.32 -16.32
CA ARG A 186 1.87 3.34 -16.54
C ARG A 186 2.56 4.56 -15.94
N ALA A 187 2.07 5.04 -14.80
CA ALA A 187 2.58 6.25 -14.17
C ALA A 187 3.98 6.12 -13.53
N ASP A 188 4.53 4.92 -13.52
CA ASP A 188 5.91 4.62 -13.15
C ASP A 188 6.91 4.77 -14.30
N GLU A 189 6.42 5.10 -15.50
CA GLU A 189 7.20 5.32 -16.73
C GLU A 189 7.23 6.80 -17.12
N THR A 190 8.33 7.29 -17.71
CA THR A 190 8.58 8.73 -17.93
C THR A 190 7.51 9.48 -18.73
N ASP A 191 6.91 8.85 -19.74
CA ASP A 191 5.87 9.38 -20.62
C ASP A 191 4.53 8.65 -20.47
N GLY A 192 4.43 7.70 -19.53
CA GLY A 192 3.34 6.74 -19.44
C GLY A 192 1.97 7.30 -19.02
N VAL A 193 1.85 8.61 -18.81
CA VAL A 193 0.57 9.26 -18.45
C VAL A 193 0.03 10.23 -19.49
N ASP A 194 0.83 10.66 -20.47
CA ASP A 194 0.48 11.82 -21.29
C ASP A 194 -0.75 11.57 -22.18
N ASP A 195 -0.78 10.44 -22.90
CA ASP A 195 -1.93 10.05 -23.74
C ASP A 195 -3.18 9.79 -22.90
N ALA A 196 -3.01 9.12 -21.76
CA ALA A 196 -4.11 8.81 -20.85
C ALA A 196 -4.70 10.09 -20.22
N ASP A 197 -3.86 11.06 -19.87
CA ASP A 197 -4.28 12.38 -19.38
C ASP A 197 -5.00 13.15 -20.48
N ALA A 198 -4.44 13.24 -21.69
CA ALA A 198 -5.06 13.94 -22.81
C ALA A 198 -6.46 13.38 -23.12
N ARG A 199 -6.60 12.05 -23.19
CA ARG A 199 -7.91 11.40 -23.39
C ARG A 199 -8.88 11.68 -22.26
N PHE A 200 -8.42 11.64 -21.01
CA PHE A 200 -9.29 11.93 -19.87
C PHE A 200 -9.76 13.40 -19.86
N ARG A 201 -8.87 14.34 -20.18
CA ARG A 201 -9.18 15.77 -20.31
C ARG A 201 -10.19 16.04 -21.43
N GLU A 202 -10.12 15.32 -22.53
CA GLU A 202 -11.13 15.35 -23.59
C GLU A 202 -12.50 14.90 -23.06
N VAL A 203 -12.56 13.75 -22.38
CA VAL A 203 -13.81 13.18 -21.85
C VAL A 203 -14.51 14.11 -20.89
N ILE A 204 -13.75 14.82 -20.03
CA ILE A 204 -14.31 15.75 -19.05
C ILE A 204 -14.42 17.19 -19.56
N ARG A 205 -14.17 17.44 -20.86
CA ARG A 205 -14.28 18.78 -21.43
C ARG A 205 -15.71 19.31 -21.21
N ASP A 206 -15.77 20.54 -20.70
CA ASP A 206 -17.00 21.26 -20.36
C ASP A 206 -17.85 20.59 -19.25
N LEU A 207 -17.28 19.65 -18.50
CA LEU A 207 -17.89 19.08 -17.30
C LEU A 207 -17.23 19.71 -16.06
N PRO A 208 -17.97 20.49 -15.25
CA PRO A 208 -17.41 21.12 -14.06
C PRO A 208 -17.26 20.10 -12.93
N GLY A 209 -16.23 20.29 -12.10
CA GLY A 209 -16.03 19.49 -10.90
C GLY A 209 -14.55 19.33 -10.57
N PRO A 210 -14.22 18.89 -9.34
CA PRO A 210 -12.85 18.61 -8.97
C PRO A 210 -12.34 17.37 -9.70
N VAL A 211 -11.04 17.34 -9.95
CA VAL A 211 -10.35 16.27 -10.68
C VAL A 211 -9.34 15.59 -9.76
N SER A 212 -9.23 14.26 -9.87
CA SER A 212 -8.21 13.47 -9.19
C SER A 212 -7.65 12.37 -10.11
N THR A 213 -6.36 12.44 -10.43
CA THR A 213 -5.73 11.44 -11.33
C THR A 213 -4.52 10.74 -10.69
N SER A 214 -3.72 11.46 -9.92
CA SER A 214 -2.40 10.99 -9.54
C SER A 214 -2.39 10.03 -8.34
N ASN A 215 -1.83 8.83 -8.55
CA ASN A 215 -1.34 7.94 -7.49
C ASN A 215 0.10 8.35 -7.06
N SER A 216 0.78 7.52 -6.26
CA SER A 216 2.16 7.79 -5.83
C SER A 216 3.13 8.05 -7.00
N ALA A 217 3.04 7.23 -8.05
CA ALA A 217 3.95 7.30 -9.20
C ALA A 217 3.70 8.58 -10.01
N ALA A 218 2.44 8.83 -10.37
CA ALA A 218 2.04 10.03 -11.09
C ALA A 218 2.40 11.32 -10.35
N MET A 219 2.24 11.31 -9.03
CA MET A 219 2.56 12.44 -8.17
C MET A 219 4.06 12.77 -8.15
N LEU A 220 4.93 11.76 -8.12
CA LEU A 220 6.39 11.92 -8.00
C LEU A 220 7.13 11.97 -9.34
N GLY A 221 6.56 11.38 -10.39
CA GLY A 221 7.14 11.29 -11.73
C GLY A 221 6.56 12.33 -12.70
N HIS A 222 5.31 12.77 -12.48
CA HIS A 222 4.57 13.65 -13.38
C HIS A 222 3.95 14.81 -12.62
N ALA A 223 4.77 15.51 -11.82
CA ALA A 223 4.32 16.55 -10.88
C ALA A 223 3.48 17.67 -11.53
N ALA A 224 3.75 18.02 -12.80
CA ALA A 224 2.95 18.98 -13.56
C ALA A 224 1.50 18.50 -13.76
N ARG A 225 1.30 17.21 -14.03
CA ARG A 225 -0.04 16.59 -14.15
C ARG A 225 -0.75 16.59 -12.81
N ALA A 226 -0.03 16.24 -11.73
CA ALA A 226 -0.57 16.28 -10.37
C ALA A 226 -1.03 17.69 -9.97
N ALA A 227 -0.22 18.71 -10.26
CA ALA A 227 -0.52 20.12 -9.95
C ALA A 227 -1.74 20.67 -10.72
N ALA A 228 -2.13 20.04 -11.83
CA ALA A 228 -3.29 20.43 -12.63
C ALA A 228 -4.60 19.77 -12.14
N THR A 229 -4.62 19.20 -10.93
CA THR A 229 -5.78 18.51 -10.34
C THR A 229 -6.04 19.00 -8.91
N GLN A 230 -7.26 18.80 -8.41
CA GLN A 230 -7.66 19.25 -7.07
C GLN A 230 -7.25 18.25 -5.99
N TRP A 231 -7.09 16.96 -6.34
CA TRP A 231 -6.77 15.90 -5.39
C TRP A 231 -5.78 14.87 -5.93
N VAL A 232 -4.80 14.50 -5.11
CA VAL A 232 -3.88 13.37 -5.33
C VAL A 232 -4.11 12.25 -4.32
N ARG A 233 -3.67 11.03 -4.65
CA ARG A 233 -3.96 9.81 -3.89
C ARG A 233 -2.73 8.93 -3.67
N PRO A 234 -1.70 9.39 -2.94
CA PRO A 234 -0.54 8.57 -2.66
C PRO A 234 -0.93 7.36 -1.78
N GLY A 235 -0.35 6.22 -2.12
CA GLY A 235 -0.44 4.96 -1.38
C GLY A 235 0.96 4.45 -1.05
N LEU A 236 1.58 3.67 -1.94
CA LEU A 236 2.88 3.03 -1.71
C LEU A 236 3.98 3.96 -1.15
N ALA A 237 4.13 5.17 -1.71
CA ALA A 237 5.15 6.12 -1.27
C ALA A 237 4.92 6.67 0.15
N LEU A 238 3.67 6.70 0.63
CA LEU A 238 3.35 7.09 2.01
C LEU A 238 4.00 6.15 3.02
N TYR A 239 4.20 4.89 2.63
CA TYR A 239 4.77 3.83 3.45
C TYR A 239 6.28 3.62 3.21
N GLY A 240 6.91 4.51 2.45
CA GLY A 240 8.37 4.52 2.31
C GLY A 240 8.93 3.61 1.25
N ALA A 241 8.11 3.18 0.29
CA ALA A 241 8.55 2.39 -0.85
C ALA A 241 8.40 3.18 -2.15
N SER A 242 9.42 3.10 -3.02
CA SER A 242 9.41 3.73 -4.32
C SER A 242 8.41 3.07 -5.25
N PRO A 243 7.65 3.85 -6.05
CA PRO A 243 6.86 3.31 -7.14
C PRO A 243 7.67 3.08 -8.42
N PHE A 244 8.98 3.37 -8.45
CA PHE A 244 9.80 3.33 -9.67
C PHE A 244 10.89 2.26 -9.60
N ALA A 245 11.17 1.62 -10.74
CA ALA A 245 12.32 0.71 -10.87
C ALA A 245 13.68 1.44 -10.90
N HIS A 246 13.71 2.67 -11.42
CA HIS A 246 14.95 3.43 -11.68
C HIS A 246 15.29 4.46 -10.59
N ARG A 247 14.44 4.61 -9.57
CA ARG A 247 14.63 5.53 -8.43
C ARG A 247 14.29 4.82 -7.13
N SER A 248 15.21 4.78 -6.18
CA SER A 248 14.98 4.18 -4.87
C SER A 248 14.17 5.08 -3.94
N ALA A 249 13.59 4.52 -2.89
CA ALA A 249 12.94 5.29 -1.82
C ALA A 249 13.90 6.34 -1.22
N ALA A 250 15.17 5.99 -1.02
CA ALA A 250 16.18 6.91 -0.50
C ALA A 250 16.43 8.11 -1.43
N GLN A 251 16.47 7.89 -2.76
CA GLN A 251 16.60 8.98 -3.74
C GLN A 251 15.36 9.90 -3.78
N LEU A 252 14.21 9.41 -3.30
CA LEU A 252 12.99 10.18 -3.14
C LEU A 252 12.86 10.83 -1.74
N ASP A 253 13.87 10.67 -0.87
CA ASP A 253 13.83 11.05 0.54
C ASP A 253 12.63 10.42 1.28
N LEU A 254 12.28 9.19 0.92
CA LEU A 254 11.27 8.38 1.59
C LEU A 254 11.93 7.44 2.60
N ARG A 255 11.28 7.26 3.75
CA ARG A 255 11.73 6.40 4.85
C ARG A 255 10.84 5.16 4.94
N PRO A 256 11.40 3.93 4.86
CA PRO A 256 10.62 2.71 5.03
C PRO A 256 9.88 2.68 6.37
N ALA A 257 8.55 2.58 6.33
CA ALA A 257 7.73 2.57 7.54
C ALA A 257 7.55 1.17 8.14
N MET A 258 7.89 0.10 7.41
CA MET A 258 7.86 -1.28 7.89
C MET A 258 9.23 -1.93 7.72
N SER A 259 9.66 -2.65 8.75
CA SER A 259 10.82 -3.55 8.70
C SER A 259 10.42 -4.92 9.21
N LEU A 260 10.78 -5.99 8.50
CA LEU A 260 10.54 -7.37 8.92
C LEU A 260 11.84 -7.96 9.45
N HIS A 261 11.83 -8.37 10.72
CA HIS A 261 12.98 -8.88 11.43
C HIS A 261 12.76 -10.31 11.91
N SER A 262 13.84 -11.04 12.06
CA SER A 262 13.89 -12.39 12.62
C SER A 262 15.26 -12.63 13.26
N GLN A 263 15.56 -13.87 13.60
CA GLN A 263 16.88 -14.29 14.06
C GLN A 263 17.26 -15.64 13.44
N VAL A 264 18.56 -15.92 13.40
CA VAL A 264 19.07 -17.27 13.15
C VAL A 264 18.69 -18.16 14.34
N VAL A 265 17.90 -19.20 14.13
CA VAL A 265 17.46 -20.14 15.17
C VAL A 265 18.19 -21.48 15.12
N GLY A 266 18.96 -21.72 14.06
CA GLY A 266 19.78 -22.91 13.90
C GLY A 266 20.86 -22.69 12.86
N ILE A 267 21.97 -23.42 12.98
CA ILE A 267 23.06 -23.43 12.01
C ILE A 267 23.32 -24.88 11.63
N GLN A 268 23.33 -25.16 10.33
CA GLN A 268 23.60 -26.49 9.79
C GLN A 268 24.89 -26.44 8.97
N ARG A 269 25.82 -27.34 9.28
CA ARG A 269 27.00 -27.54 8.44
C ARG A 269 26.64 -28.50 7.31
N VAL A 270 26.56 -27.97 6.09
CA VAL A 270 26.13 -28.71 4.90
C VAL A 270 27.35 -29.12 4.07
N PRO A 271 27.57 -30.41 3.78
CA PRO A 271 28.66 -30.86 2.90
C PRO A 271 28.49 -30.39 1.46
N ALA A 272 29.59 -30.32 0.71
CA ALA A 272 29.54 -30.07 -0.74
C ALA A 272 28.68 -31.14 -1.45
N GLY A 273 27.84 -30.72 -2.39
CA GLY A 273 26.91 -31.56 -3.14
C GLY A 273 25.60 -31.88 -2.43
N ALA A 274 25.45 -31.57 -1.14
CA ALA A 274 24.20 -31.82 -0.41
C ALA A 274 23.12 -30.77 -0.71
N GLY A 275 21.86 -31.19 -0.72
CA GLY A 275 20.70 -30.34 -0.97
C GLY A 275 20.22 -29.59 0.28
N VAL A 276 19.72 -28.37 0.10
CA VAL A 276 19.12 -27.53 1.13
C VAL A 276 17.66 -27.21 0.77
N GLY A 277 16.78 -27.37 1.76
CA GLY A 277 15.35 -27.10 1.63
C GLY A 277 14.58 -28.17 0.83
N TYR A 278 13.29 -27.93 0.62
CA TYR A 278 12.43 -28.86 -0.10
C TYR A 278 12.97 -29.22 -1.49
N SER A 279 13.01 -30.52 -1.77
CA SER A 279 13.52 -31.09 -3.03
C SER A 279 15.00 -30.81 -3.30
N GLY A 280 15.78 -30.36 -2.30
CA GLY A 280 17.17 -29.97 -2.51
C GLY A 280 17.32 -28.83 -3.52
N ALA A 281 16.38 -27.87 -3.50
CA ALA A 281 16.29 -26.78 -4.48
C ALA A 281 17.56 -25.91 -4.57
N PHE A 282 18.43 -25.98 -3.56
CA PHE A 282 19.79 -25.50 -3.63
C PHE A 282 20.76 -26.66 -3.34
N LEU A 283 21.77 -26.85 -4.18
CA LEU A 283 22.88 -27.77 -3.93
C LEU A 283 24.08 -26.96 -3.45
N ALA A 284 24.64 -27.32 -2.30
CA ALA A 284 25.80 -26.64 -1.74
C ALA A 284 27.03 -26.86 -2.65
N PRO A 285 27.62 -25.81 -3.24
CA PRO A 285 28.77 -25.97 -4.14
C PRO A 285 30.05 -26.35 -3.39
N THR A 286 30.13 -25.98 -2.12
CA THR A 286 31.21 -26.30 -1.19
C THR A 286 30.62 -26.64 0.17
N ALA A 287 31.45 -27.17 1.08
CA ALA A 287 31.02 -27.32 2.46
C ALA A 287 30.81 -25.94 3.08
N MET A 288 29.61 -25.66 3.58
CA MET A 288 29.21 -24.32 4.04
C MET A 288 28.30 -24.38 5.27
N ASP A 289 28.25 -23.28 6.00
CA ASP A 289 27.29 -23.09 7.09
C ASP A 289 26.03 -22.44 6.56
N VAL A 290 24.88 -23.03 6.89
CA VAL A 290 23.55 -22.58 6.51
C VAL A 290 22.78 -22.17 7.75
N GLY A 291 22.32 -20.93 7.77
CA GLY A 291 21.49 -20.39 8.83
C GLY A 291 20.02 -20.72 8.59
N ILE A 292 19.30 -21.11 9.64
CA ILE A 292 17.86 -21.31 9.61
C ILE A 292 17.19 -20.13 10.30
N VAL A 293 16.26 -19.48 9.60
CA VAL A 293 15.58 -18.27 10.05
C VAL A 293 14.10 -18.54 10.18
N THR A 294 13.47 -18.09 11.26
CA THR A 294 12.01 -18.20 11.44
C THR A 294 11.30 -17.14 10.62
N CYS A 295 10.91 -17.50 9.42
CA CYS A 295 9.93 -16.80 8.60
C CYS A 295 9.64 -17.70 7.41
N GLY A 296 8.37 -17.87 7.08
CA GLY A 296 7.97 -18.66 5.92
C GLY A 296 6.75 -18.10 5.21
N TYR A 297 6.23 -18.87 4.26
CA TYR A 297 5.12 -18.39 3.45
C TYR A 297 3.80 -18.26 4.19
N ALA A 298 3.62 -18.98 5.29
CA ALA A 298 2.45 -18.79 6.15
C ALA A 298 2.57 -17.55 7.04
N ASP A 299 3.77 -16.96 7.15
CA ASP A 299 3.97 -15.66 7.80
C ASP A 299 3.76 -14.49 6.80
N GLY A 300 3.76 -14.76 5.49
CA GLY A 300 3.59 -13.78 4.40
C GLY A 300 4.79 -13.64 3.47
N TYR A 301 5.90 -14.35 3.72
CA TYR A 301 7.08 -14.30 2.85
C TYR A 301 6.86 -15.10 1.55
N PRO A 302 7.19 -14.58 0.35
CA PRO A 302 6.88 -15.27 -0.90
C PRO A 302 7.54 -16.65 -0.99
N ARG A 303 6.71 -17.71 -1.07
CA ARG A 303 7.20 -19.10 -1.24
C ARG A 303 8.12 -19.25 -2.45
N HIS A 304 7.84 -18.48 -3.51
CA HIS A 304 8.52 -18.53 -4.79
C HIS A 304 9.80 -17.69 -4.82
N ALA A 305 10.17 -16.99 -3.74
CA ALA A 305 11.45 -16.30 -3.67
C ALA A 305 12.60 -17.27 -3.96
N PRO A 306 13.42 -17.02 -4.99
CA PRO A 306 14.47 -17.93 -5.39
C PRO A 306 15.70 -17.83 -4.48
N THR A 307 16.58 -18.83 -4.56
CA THR A 307 17.97 -18.72 -4.12
C THR A 307 18.57 -17.42 -4.67
N GLY A 308 19.27 -16.67 -3.83
CA GLY A 308 19.82 -15.36 -4.22
C GLY A 308 18.99 -14.17 -3.77
N THR A 309 17.73 -14.36 -3.34
CA THR A 309 16.94 -13.29 -2.72
C THR A 309 17.70 -12.70 -1.54
N PRO A 310 17.91 -11.37 -1.48
CA PRO A 310 18.77 -10.75 -0.47
C PRO A 310 18.17 -10.83 0.93
N VAL A 311 19.04 -10.94 1.92
CA VAL A 311 18.74 -10.91 3.35
C VAL A 311 19.94 -10.30 4.08
N VAL A 312 19.73 -9.67 5.23
CA VAL A 312 20.83 -9.16 6.07
C VAL A 312 20.91 -9.98 7.35
N VAL A 313 22.08 -10.54 7.65
CA VAL A 313 22.34 -11.30 8.88
C VAL A 313 23.49 -10.61 9.63
N ALA A 314 23.28 -10.27 10.90
CA ALA A 314 24.26 -9.54 11.72
C ALA A 314 24.83 -8.27 11.03
N GLY A 315 23.98 -7.55 10.28
CA GLY A 315 24.37 -6.35 9.54
C GLY A 315 25.10 -6.62 8.21
N ILE A 316 25.38 -7.87 7.86
CA ILE A 316 26.02 -8.25 6.60
C ILE A 316 24.98 -8.77 5.60
N ARG A 317 24.99 -8.21 4.40
CA ARG A 317 24.18 -8.71 3.28
C ARG A 317 24.62 -10.11 2.87
N THR A 318 23.66 -11.01 2.77
CA THR A 318 23.78 -12.36 2.24
C THR A 318 22.52 -12.71 1.46
N ARG A 319 22.23 -14.00 1.27
CA ARG A 319 21.15 -14.48 0.40
C ARG A 319 20.38 -15.66 1.00
N LEU A 320 19.15 -15.80 0.53
CA LEU A 320 18.33 -16.99 0.70
C LEU A 320 18.91 -18.18 -0.09
N LEU A 321 18.75 -19.39 0.47
CA LEU A 321 19.12 -20.66 -0.14
C LEU A 321 17.91 -21.58 -0.27
N GLY A 322 17.65 -22.07 -1.48
CA GLY A 322 16.59 -23.04 -1.75
C GLY A 322 15.20 -22.41 -1.71
N ARG A 323 14.19 -23.19 -1.31
CA ARG A 323 12.79 -22.74 -1.24
C ARG A 323 12.42 -22.31 0.17
N VAL A 324 11.65 -21.23 0.27
CA VAL A 324 10.97 -20.83 1.51
C VAL A 324 9.97 -21.91 1.93
N SER A 325 10.04 -22.35 3.19
CA SER A 325 9.11 -23.32 3.79
C SER A 325 7.95 -22.62 4.49
N MET A 326 7.05 -23.36 5.13
CA MET A 326 5.86 -22.79 5.78
C MET A 326 6.23 -21.77 6.87
N ASP A 327 7.24 -22.09 7.67
CA ASP A 327 7.58 -21.35 8.89
C ASP A 327 9.05 -20.89 8.95
N MET A 328 9.88 -21.38 8.02
CA MET A 328 11.33 -21.19 8.03
C MET A 328 11.92 -21.00 6.63
N MET A 329 13.08 -20.36 6.58
CA MET A 329 13.91 -20.23 5.39
C MET A 329 15.37 -20.50 5.73
N ALA A 330 16.15 -20.92 4.72
CA ALA A 330 17.58 -21.11 4.84
C ALA A 330 18.33 -19.92 4.23
N VAL A 331 19.41 -19.48 4.88
CA VAL A 331 20.25 -18.36 4.45
C VAL A 331 21.72 -18.75 4.45
N ASP A 332 22.49 -18.15 3.55
CA ASP A 332 23.92 -18.40 3.40
C ASP A 332 24.70 -17.66 4.50
N LEU A 333 25.43 -18.38 5.36
CA LEU A 333 26.28 -17.77 6.40
C LEU A 333 27.74 -17.65 5.99
N GLY A 334 28.12 -18.07 4.78
CA GLY A 334 29.49 -17.95 4.28
C GLY A 334 30.04 -16.51 4.37
N PRO A 335 29.29 -15.48 3.97
CA PRO A 335 29.70 -14.08 4.13
C PRO A 335 29.69 -13.56 5.59
N VAL A 336 29.13 -14.33 6.54
CA VAL A 336 28.84 -13.90 7.92
C VAL A 336 29.46 -14.88 8.93
N PRO A 337 30.79 -15.02 8.98
CA PRO A 337 31.47 -16.08 9.75
C PRO A 337 31.29 -15.98 11.27
N HIS A 338 30.88 -14.79 11.77
CA HIS A 338 30.59 -14.57 13.18
C HIS A 338 29.10 -14.76 13.53
N ALA A 339 28.26 -15.16 12.57
CA ALA A 339 26.87 -15.44 12.84
C ALA A 339 26.75 -16.65 13.80
N ALA A 340 26.01 -16.45 14.88
CA ALA A 340 25.60 -17.47 15.84
C ALA A 340 24.07 -17.60 15.89
N ILE A 341 23.57 -18.63 16.56
CA ILE A 341 22.16 -18.69 16.96
C ILE A 341 21.81 -17.42 17.75
N GLY A 342 20.70 -16.78 17.43
CA GLY A 342 20.28 -15.48 17.95
C GLY A 342 20.74 -14.28 17.11
N SER A 343 21.60 -14.47 16.11
CA SER A 343 22.04 -13.35 15.25
C SER A 343 20.85 -12.68 14.58
N PRO A 344 20.77 -11.33 14.61
CA PRO A 344 19.64 -10.60 14.05
C PRO A 344 19.59 -10.77 12.53
N VAL A 345 18.38 -10.93 12.02
CA VAL A 345 18.11 -11.03 10.59
C VAL A 345 17.11 -9.96 10.18
N THR A 346 17.43 -9.20 9.13
CA THR A 346 16.51 -8.27 8.47
C THR A 346 16.12 -8.86 7.13
N LEU A 347 14.83 -9.11 6.97
CA LEU A 347 14.23 -9.64 5.75
C LEU A 347 13.84 -8.53 4.77
N TRP A 348 13.43 -7.37 5.29
CA TRP A 348 13.37 -6.09 4.58
C TRP A 348 13.18 -4.94 5.59
N GLY A 349 13.35 -3.69 5.14
CA GLY A 349 13.06 -2.48 5.90
C GLY A 349 14.20 -1.47 6.00
N ALA A 350 14.16 -0.64 7.03
CA ALA A 350 15.07 0.48 7.24
C ALA A 350 16.52 0.06 7.56
N ASP A 351 16.72 -1.17 8.05
CA ASP A 351 18.04 -1.68 8.46
C ASP A 351 18.84 -2.24 7.26
N GLY A 352 18.91 -1.44 6.21
CA GLY A 352 19.81 -1.65 5.08
C GLY A 352 19.25 -2.49 3.92
N LEU A 353 18.02 -3.03 3.99
CA LEU A 353 17.45 -3.86 2.92
C LEU A 353 16.07 -3.35 2.47
N PRO A 354 15.99 -2.47 1.46
CA PRO A 354 14.71 -1.98 0.94
C PRO A 354 13.79 -3.11 0.48
N VAL A 355 12.50 -2.98 0.73
CA VAL A 355 11.50 -4.00 0.37
C VAL A 355 11.38 -4.19 -1.14
N GLU A 356 11.68 -3.14 -1.91
CA GLU A 356 11.68 -3.15 -3.38
C GLU A 356 12.75 -4.10 -3.92
N GLU A 357 13.92 -4.16 -3.30
CA GLU A 357 15.02 -5.06 -3.71
C GLU A 357 14.61 -6.53 -3.55
N VAL A 358 13.96 -6.85 -2.42
CA VAL A 358 13.43 -8.19 -2.13
C VAL A 358 12.30 -8.53 -3.08
N ALA A 359 11.40 -7.59 -3.36
CA ALA A 359 10.29 -7.78 -4.28
C ALA A 359 10.78 -8.07 -5.70
N VAL A 360 11.74 -7.29 -6.22
CA VAL A 360 12.34 -7.52 -7.54
C VAL A 360 13.03 -8.88 -7.59
N ALA A 361 13.84 -9.23 -6.59
CA ALA A 361 14.51 -10.53 -6.54
C ALA A 361 13.54 -11.71 -6.48
N ALA A 362 12.39 -11.53 -5.81
CA ALA A 362 11.33 -12.53 -5.74
C ALA A 362 10.37 -12.52 -6.94
N GLY A 363 10.49 -11.58 -7.89
CA GLY A 363 9.57 -11.50 -9.03
C GLY A 363 8.16 -11.01 -8.65
N THR A 364 8.07 -10.09 -7.69
CA THR A 364 6.83 -9.49 -7.19
C THR A 364 6.99 -7.97 -7.01
N ILE A 365 6.03 -7.31 -6.38
CA ILE A 365 6.02 -5.87 -6.09
C ILE A 365 6.03 -5.61 -4.58
N ALA A 366 6.65 -4.50 -4.17
CA ALA A 366 6.74 -4.11 -2.75
C ALA A 366 5.37 -4.05 -2.05
N ALA A 367 4.34 -3.56 -2.76
CA ALA A 367 2.98 -3.51 -2.22
C ALA A 367 2.45 -4.90 -1.82
N GLN A 368 2.79 -5.95 -2.57
CA GLN A 368 2.37 -7.33 -2.26
C GLN A 368 3.09 -7.86 -1.01
N LEU A 369 4.38 -7.56 -0.84
CA LEU A 369 5.12 -7.95 0.36
C LEU A 369 4.59 -7.25 1.62
N LEU A 370 4.37 -5.94 1.54
CA LEU A 370 3.89 -5.13 2.68
C LEU A 370 2.48 -5.52 3.10
N THR A 371 1.57 -5.76 2.14
CA THR A 371 0.18 -6.18 2.42
C THR A 371 0.04 -7.67 2.72
N GLY A 372 1.03 -8.48 2.37
CA GLY A 372 0.99 -9.94 2.48
C GLY A 372 1.36 -10.50 3.86
N LEU A 373 1.80 -9.66 4.80
CA LEU A 373 2.11 -10.11 6.16
C LEU A 373 0.86 -10.70 6.82
N SER A 374 0.98 -11.95 7.24
CA SER A 374 -0.10 -12.65 7.92
C SER A 374 -0.26 -12.16 9.36
N ALA A 375 -1.40 -12.47 9.95
CA ALA A 375 -1.63 -12.20 11.36
C ALA A 375 -0.75 -13.01 12.33
N ARG A 376 0.05 -13.98 11.84
CA ARG A 376 1.04 -14.72 12.64
C ARG A 376 2.25 -13.88 13.02
N VAL A 377 2.49 -12.78 12.30
CA VAL A 377 3.64 -11.90 12.53
C VAL A 377 3.28 -10.87 13.61
N PRO A 378 3.90 -10.94 14.80
CA PRO A 378 3.75 -9.91 15.81
C PRO A 378 4.24 -8.56 15.29
N VAL A 379 3.57 -7.48 15.71
CA VAL A 379 3.92 -6.11 15.30
C VAL A 379 4.39 -5.29 16.49
N ALA A 380 5.59 -4.73 16.40
CA ALA A 380 6.14 -3.76 17.35
C ALA A 380 6.12 -2.35 16.75
N LEU A 381 5.88 -1.32 17.58
CA LEU A 381 5.98 0.09 17.15
C LEU A 381 7.40 0.59 17.35
N ALA A 382 7.94 1.33 16.38
CA ALA A 382 9.20 2.04 16.54
C ALA A 382 9.07 3.11 17.65
N GLY A 383 10.10 3.27 18.49
CA GLY A 383 10.09 4.22 19.60
C GLY A 383 9.37 3.74 20.87
N ALA A 384 8.60 2.64 20.81
CA ALA A 384 8.30 1.85 22.00
C ALA A 384 9.56 1.07 22.35
N GLY A 385 10.53 1.75 22.96
CA GLY A 385 11.74 1.13 23.48
C GLY A 385 11.37 -0.12 24.26
N ALA A 386 12.21 -1.14 24.15
CA ALA A 386 12.17 -2.35 24.95
C ALA A 386 12.02 -1.98 26.43
N ALA A 387 10.77 -1.90 26.89
CA ALA A 387 10.45 -1.87 28.29
C ALA A 387 10.40 -3.34 28.73
N ARG A 388 11.60 -3.90 28.95
CA ARG A 388 11.95 -4.80 30.05
C ARG A 388 13.36 -5.34 29.87
#